data_AF-A0A8K0J8S9-F1
#
_entry.id   AF-A0A8K0J8S9-F1
#
_cell.length_a   1.000
_cell.length_b   1.000
_cell.length_c   1.000
_cell.angle_alpha   90.00
_cell.angle_beta   90.00
_cell.angle_gamma   90.00
#
_symmetry.space_group_name_H-M   'P 1'
#
loop_
_entity.id
_entity.type
_entity.pdbx_description
1 polymer ?
#
loop_
_entity_poly.entity_id
_entity_poly.type
_entity_poly.pdbx_seq_one_letter_code
_entity_poly.pdbx_strand_id
1 'polypeptide(L)'
;MDLSQQSIHDVIHPTAAFSVYQPSTDSQTAEATSRTHADWETSRLNPKNRINSLAPPQNALWRIDGCTAFGTQFYAVPRFADKMPPIRVDVFIPEPATLSADLREALDLDVTFYTRDCAKISRLGITNHILRILQHWTSGQDDPMQIYQDLPFGSRIVFQNLPRDVTATSIYVAPTHHLERQLLSAASLEAFWGDSVGLPRTVDIGDVVYLSQLHDSVCLVEIEGREWIFKGLTSYTKYLYHELRQLLLMPPHPSIVSRPVHLVTKKCSFGNKTAVIGFTLEFHIHGSLRDLIPFLQLHGQVSLADKTRWSLQLASALLHLHHVAHFFYPDLRLDNIVLSRSRDAVMVDFEQRGVWCEFAAPEVNAIEYVRLLAIDDDIDPCVQARYADLLSRLLPGWEDMGQGEDYAWPSRGYNVPWSCLTRTEQEACEVYMLGRVLWCIFEASSAPQRAAVWLSYPWEPQVEFPGYTITPEPMRKLIDACTRGRQAGLSRLIVRRQKKLVMRALETAGTSTPEQVQRTASDWWAAEIDASVKWLREREAGIKAGTWNENYYNRPSLRQVHDALEEFRTQGAGTGLF
;
A
#
# COMPACT_ATOMS: atom_id res chain seq x y z
N MET A 1 15.20 -5.46 17.49
CA MET A 1 14.19 -6.50 17.22
C MET A 1 14.24 -6.84 15.74
N ASP A 2 14.17 -8.11 15.34
CA ASP A 2 14.14 -8.48 13.92
C ASP A 2 12.79 -8.10 13.31
N LEU A 3 12.80 -7.78 12.01
CA LEU A 3 11.61 -7.40 11.27
C LEU A 3 10.85 -8.66 10.80
N SER A 4 9.62 -8.81 11.25
CA SER A 4 8.69 -9.90 10.97
C SER A 4 7.24 -9.41 11.06
N GLN A 5 6.26 -10.21 10.62
CA GLN A 5 4.84 -9.86 10.80
C GLN A 5 4.51 -9.66 12.29
N GLN A 6 5.02 -10.53 13.16
CA GLN A 6 4.88 -10.38 14.61
C GLN A 6 5.44 -9.05 15.13
N SER A 7 6.62 -8.61 14.64
CA SER A 7 7.17 -7.32 15.06
C SER A 7 6.34 -6.11 14.60
N ILE A 8 5.58 -6.25 13.51
CA ILE A 8 4.66 -5.21 13.05
C ILE A 8 3.49 -5.10 14.04
N HIS A 9 2.91 -6.23 14.43
CA HIS A 9 1.89 -6.30 15.47
C HIS A 9 2.41 -5.74 16.81
N ASP A 10 3.55 -6.21 17.29
CA ASP A 10 4.04 -5.90 18.65
C ASP A 10 4.74 -4.55 18.82
N VAL A 11 4.99 -3.82 17.73
CA VAL A 11 5.72 -2.54 17.78
C VAL A 11 5.00 -1.46 16.99
N ILE A 12 4.50 -1.76 15.79
CA ILE A 12 4.06 -0.73 14.85
C ILE A 12 2.55 -0.52 14.86
N HIS A 13 1.76 -1.52 15.25
CA HIS A 13 0.31 -1.35 15.41
C HIS A 13 -0.07 -0.93 16.84
N PRO A 14 -1.25 -0.32 17.01
CA PRO A 14 -1.79 0.01 18.34
C PRO A 14 -1.90 -1.18 19.30
N THR A 15 -1.96 -2.40 18.77
CA THR A 15 -1.97 -3.64 19.55
C THR A 15 -0.73 -3.80 20.43
N ALA A 16 0.39 -3.16 20.07
CA ALA A 16 1.61 -3.08 20.88
C ALA A 16 1.39 -2.53 22.31
N ALA A 17 0.34 -1.73 22.55
CA ALA A 17 -0.02 -1.29 23.90
C ALA A 17 -0.46 -2.44 24.82
N PHE A 18 -0.83 -3.58 24.25
CA PHE A 18 -1.31 -4.78 24.95
C PHE A 18 -0.40 -5.99 24.76
N SER A 19 0.59 -5.93 23.86
CA SER A 19 1.56 -6.99 23.67
C SER A 19 2.51 -7.12 24.87
N VAL A 20 2.58 -8.32 25.44
CA VAL A 20 3.56 -8.65 26.49
C VAL A 20 4.85 -9.14 25.84
N TYR A 21 6.00 -8.61 26.25
CA TYR A 21 7.28 -9.14 25.79
C TYR A 21 7.44 -10.58 26.29
N GLN A 22 7.40 -11.53 25.37
CA GLN A 22 7.82 -12.90 25.62
C GLN A 22 9.27 -13.03 25.14
N PRO A 23 10.24 -13.23 26.05
CA PRO A 23 11.60 -13.52 25.62
C PRO A 23 11.57 -14.79 24.78
N SER A 24 11.92 -14.66 23.50
CA SER A 24 12.09 -15.80 22.61
C SER A 24 13.11 -16.76 23.24
N THR A 25 12.66 -17.98 23.57
CA THR A 25 13.53 -19.07 24.04
C THR A 25 14.66 -19.40 23.05
N ASP A 26 14.51 -18.99 21.79
CA ASP A 26 15.52 -19.17 20.74
C ASP A 26 16.64 -18.12 20.73
N SER A 27 16.52 -17.04 21.51
CA SER A 27 17.57 -16.00 21.56
C SER A 27 18.70 -16.31 22.54
N GLN A 28 18.57 -17.35 23.38
CA GLN A 28 19.64 -17.78 24.29
C GLN A 28 20.61 -18.79 23.66
N THR A 29 20.40 -19.23 22.41
CA THR A 29 21.31 -20.16 21.72
C THR A 29 22.15 -19.49 20.62
N ALA A 30 21.98 -18.20 20.34
CA ALA A 30 22.67 -17.51 19.23
C ALA A 30 23.92 -16.71 19.64
N GLU A 31 24.23 -16.57 20.94
CA GLU A 31 25.43 -15.85 21.42
C GLU A 31 26.39 -16.77 22.18
N ALA A 32 26.92 -17.81 21.49
CA ALA A 32 28.22 -18.41 21.81
C ALA A 32 28.66 -19.44 20.75
N THR A 33 28.61 -19.13 19.45
CA THR A 33 29.50 -19.86 18.52
C THR A 33 30.87 -19.19 18.57
N SER A 34 31.67 -19.64 19.55
CA SER A 34 33.11 -19.70 19.36
C SER A 34 33.38 -20.27 17.96
N ARG A 35 34.40 -19.75 17.27
CA ARG A 35 34.85 -20.26 15.97
C ARG A 35 35.39 -21.69 16.14
N THR A 36 34.52 -22.65 16.38
CA THR A 36 34.77 -24.06 16.12
C THR A 36 34.59 -24.25 14.63
N HIS A 37 35.57 -24.88 13.98
CA HIS A 37 35.46 -25.30 12.60
C HIS A 37 34.12 -26.04 12.43
N ALA A 38 33.20 -25.48 11.64
CA ALA A 38 32.00 -26.20 11.27
C ALA A 38 32.43 -27.51 10.60
N ASP A 39 31.99 -28.64 11.15
CA ASP A 39 32.19 -29.95 10.54
C ASP A 39 31.76 -29.90 9.07
N TRP A 40 32.48 -30.60 8.19
CA TRP A 40 32.16 -30.59 6.76
C TRP A 40 30.69 -30.97 6.51
N GLU A 41 30.14 -31.85 7.33
CA GLU A 41 28.75 -32.29 7.25
C GLU A 41 27.72 -31.18 7.56
N THR A 42 28.09 -30.12 8.28
CA THR A 42 27.23 -28.96 8.58
C THR A 42 27.68 -27.69 7.87
N SER A 43 28.84 -27.73 7.21
CA SER A 43 29.42 -26.60 6.48
C SER A 43 28.51 -26.10 5.37
N ARG A 44 28.39 -24.77 5.27
CA ARG A 44 27.69 -24.06 4.16
C ARG A 44 28.40 -24.24 2.80
N LEU A 45 29.64 -24.73 2.80
CA LEU A 45 30.37 -25.05 1.57
C LEU A 45 30.11 -26.49 1.09
N ASN A 46 29.53 -27.34 1.94
CA ASN A 46 29.15 -28.68 1.54
C ASN A 46 28.02 -28.61 0.50
N PRO A 47 28.18 -29.21 -0.69
CA PRO A 47 27.16 -29.23 -1.73
C PRO A 47 25.76 -29.62 -1.24
N LYS A 48 25.66 -30.50 -0.24
CA LYS A 48 24.37 -30.94 0.31
C LYS A 48 23.65 -29.86 1.13
N ASN A 49 24.38 -28.88 1.64
CA ASN A 49 23.89 -27.82 2.54
C ASN A 49 23.88 -26.44 1.88
N ARG A 50 24.32 -26.31 0.63
CA ARG A 50 24.46 -25.03 -0.07
C ARG A 50 23.38 -24.86 -1.13
N ILE A 51 22.99 -23.61 -1.38
CA ILE A 51 22.21 -23.28 -2.58
C ILE A 51 23.17 -23.34 -3.76
N ASN A 52 22.86 -24.19 -4.74
CA ASN A 52 23.77 -24.48 -5.85
C ASN A 52 24.07 -23.24 -6.72
N SER A 53 23.09 -22.35 -6.90
CA SER A 53 23.30 -21.09 -7.62
C SER A 53 22.20 -20.08 -7.31
N LEU A 54 22.59 -18.83 -7.13
CA LEU A 54 21.71 -17.66 -7.08
C LEU A 54 21.88 -16.74 -8.30
N ALA A 55 22.66 -17.18 -9.30
CA ALA A 55 22.72 -16.47 -10.56
C ALA A 55 21.38 -16.57 -11.29
N PRO A 56 20.99 -15.56 -12.09
CA PRO A 56 19.80 -15.65 -12.92
C PRO A 56 19.84 -16.89 -13.83
N PRO A 57 18.74 -17.65 -13.95
CA PRO A 57 18.68 -18.80 -14.83
C PRO A 57 18.85 -18.36 -16.30
N GLN A 58 19.65 -19.11 -17.06
CA GLN A 58 19.75 -18.94 -18.51
C GLN A 58 18.42 -19.37 -19.15
N ASN A 59 17.89 -18.57 -20.09
CA ASN A 59 16.61 -18.84 -20.76
C ASN A 59 15.44 -19.10 -19.78
N ALA A 60 15.30 -18.24 -18.78
CA ALA A 60 14.26 -18.37 -17.75
C ALA A 60 12.86 -18.53 -18.37
N LEU A 61 12.16 -19.62 -17.99
CA LEU A 61 10.76 -19.86 -18.35
C LEU A 61 9.78 -18.95 -17.61
N TRP A 62 10.26 -18.20 -16.62
CA TRP A 62 9.47 -17.31 -15.78
C TRP A 62 10.18 -15.97 -15.59
N ARG A 63 9.40 -14.95 -15.22
CA ARG A 63 9.86 -13.64 -14.77
C ARG A 63 9.15 -13.30 -13.46
N ILE A 64 9.83 -12.57 -12.58
CA ILE A 64 9.22 -11.99 -11.39
C ILE A 64 9.17 -10.47 -11.57
N ASP A 65 7.96 -9.90 -11.52
CA ASP A 65 7.75 -8.46 -11.73
C ASP A 65 7.76 -7.66 -10.43
N GLY A 66 7.66 -8.33 -9.28
CA GLY A 66 7.69 -7.68 -7.97
C GLY A 66 7.22 -8.62 -6.85
N CYS A 67 7.04 -8.05 -5.66
CA CYS A 67 6.54 -8.76 -4.50
C CYS A 67 5.69 -7.87 -3.58
N THR A 68 4.84 -8.51 -2.78
CA THR A 68 3.99 -7.88 -1.76
C THR A 68 3.87 -8.80 -0.54
N ALA A 69 2.91 -8.52 0.34
CA ALA A 69 2.60 -9.31 1.55
C ALA A 69 3.86 -9.58 2.38
N PHE A 70 4.62 -8.53 2.65
CA PHE A 70 5.87 -8.60 3.43
C PHE A 70 6.91 -9.57 2.85
N GLY A 71 6.93 -9.74 1.52
CA GLY A 71 7.90 -10.58 0.83
C GLY A 71 7.49 -12.05 0.71
N THR A 72 6.22 -12.38 0.97
CA THR A 72 5.69 -13.75 0.84
C THR A 72 4.96 -14.03 -0.48
N GLN A 73 4.54 -12.98 -1.18
CA GLN A 73 3.82 -13.08 -2.45
C GLN A 73 4.65 -12.44 -3.58
N PHE A 74 4.85 -13.17 -4.68
CA PHE A 74 5.64 -12.74 -5.83
C PHE A 74 4.82 -12.81 -7.13
N TYR A 75 4.93 -11.77 -7.95
CA TYR A 75 4.21 -11.67 -9.23
C TYR A 75 4.97 -12.45 -10.30
N ALA A 76 4.65 -13.73 -10.45
CA ALA A 76 5.29 -14.63 -11.40
C ALA A 76 4.58 -14.62 -12.76
N VAL A 77 5.36 -14.47 -13.81
CA VAL A 77 4.86 -14.36 -15.19
C VAL A 77 5.52 -15.45 -16.03
N PRO A 78 4.75 -16.34 -16.67
CA PRO A 78 5.32 -17.35 -17.55
C PRO A 78 5.83 -16.72 -18.85
N ARG A 79 6.95 -17.23 -19.35
CA ARG A 79 7.60 -16.80 -20.60
C ARG A 79 7.56 -17.86 -21.70
N PHE A 80 6.95 -19.00 -21.43
CA PHE A 80 6.74 -20.07 -22.41
C PHE A 80 5.51 -19.85 -23.31
N ALA A 81 4.79 -18.75 -23.12
CA ALA A 81 3.70 -18.31 -23.98
C ALA A 81 3.97 -16.90 -24.52
N ASP A 82 3.69 -16.68 -25.80
CA ASP A 82 3.93 -15.39 -26.46
C ASP A 82 3.03 -14.28 -25.93
N LYS A 83 1.77 -14.61 -25.63
CA LYS A 83 0.76 -13.70 -25.10
C LYS A 83 0.07 -14.36 -23.93
N MET A 84 0.08 -13.69 -22.79
CA MET A 84 -0.57 -14.17 -21.58
C MET A 84 -1.67 -13.20 -21.15
N PRO A 85 -2.88 -13.69 -20.87
CA PRO A 85 -3.89 -12.90 -20.19
C PRO A 85 -3.45 -12.59 -18.75
N PRO A 86 -3.88 -11.45 -18.17
CA PRO A 86 -3.55 -11.06 -16.80
C PRO A 86 -4.33 -11.88 -15.77
N ILE A 87 -4.18 -13.22 -15.74
CA ILE A 87 -4.93 -14.13 -14.84
C ILE A 87 -4.54 -13.97 -13.35
N ARG A 88 -3.41 -13.31 -13.07
CA ARG A 88 -2.88 -13.06 -11.71
C ARG A 88 -2.61 -14.34 -10.92
N VAL A 89 -1.78 -15.22 -11.48
CA VAL A 89 -1.32 -16.45 -10.81
C VAL A 89 -0.01 -16.17 -10.08
N ASP A 90 -0.12 -15.70 -8.84
CA ASP A 90 1.01 -15.26 -8.04
C ASP A 90 1.64 -16.44 -7.26
N VAL A 91 2.93 -16.35 -6.95
CA VAL A 91 3.68 -17.34 -6.17
C VAL A 91 3.69 -16.96 -4.70
N PHE A 92 3.35 -17.91 -3.83
CA PHE A 92 3.34 -17.75 -2.38
C PHE A 92 4.41 -18.65 -1.76
N ILE A 93 5.28 -18.07 -0.93
CA ILE A 93 6.32 -18.77 -0.19
C ILE A 93 5.99 -18.83 1.31
N PRO A 94 6.61 -19.74 2.08
CA PRO A 94 6.47 -19.76 3.54
C PRO A 94 6.91 -18.43 4.16
N GLU A 95 6.33 -18.10 5.32
CA GLU A 95 6.71 -16.89 6.03
C GLU A 95 8.21 -16.91 6.38
N PRO A 96 8.97 -15.84 6.08
CA PRO A 96 10.40 -15.80 6.38
C PRO A 96 10.73 -16.15 7.84
N ALA A 97 9.90 -15.70 8.79
CA ALA A 97 10.11 -15.94 10.22
C ALA A 97 10.12 -17.44 10.59
N THR A 98 9.45 -18.31 9.82
CA THR A 98 9.44 -19.76 10.07
C THR A 98 10.65 -20.48 9.46
N LEU A 99 11.53 -19.77 8.76
CA LEU A 99 12.71 -20.31 8.08
C LEU A 99 13.99 -20.09 8.90
N SER A 100 14.94 -21.02 8.76
CA SER A 100 16.24 -20.92 9.42
C SER A 100 16.96 -19.61 9.07
N ALA A 101 17.64 -18.99 10.05
CA ALA A 101 18.37 -17.72 9.85
C ALA A 101 19.37 -17.79 8.68
N ASP A 102 20.06 -18.91 8.55
CA ASP A 102 21.01 -19.18 7.46
C ASP A 102 20.37 -19.11 6.07
N LEU A 103 19.15 -19.65 5.93
CA LEU A 103 18.44 -19.63 4.66
C LEU A 103 17.91 -18.22 4.36
N ARG A 104 17.38 -17.53 5.37
CA ARG A 104 16.92 -16.14 5.24
C ARG A 104 18.03 -15.21 4.77
N GLU A 105 19.21 -15.34 5.37
CA GLU A 105 20.40 -14.59 4.99
C GLU A 105 20.83 -14.93 3.56
N ALA A 106 20.92 -16.21 3.21
CA ALA A 106 21.37 -16.63 1.89
C ALA A 106 20.43 -16.21 0.74
N LEU A 107 19.14 -16.00 1.04
CA LEU A 107 18.10 -15.64 0.06
C LEU A 107 17.67 -14.17 0.14
N ASP A 108 18.31 -13.34 0.96
CA ASP A 108 17.91 -11.94 1.17
C ASP A 108 16.43 -11.77 1.58
N LEU A 109 15.85 -12.76 2.28
CA LEU A 109 14.42 -12.74 2.60
C LEU A 109 14.03 -11.54 3.44
N ASP A 110 14.89 -11.13 4.36
CA ASP A 110 14.64 -9.95 5.20
C ASP A 110 14.55 -8.64 4.38
N VAL A 111 15.14 -8.61 3.17
CA VAL A 111 15.10 -7.44 2.26
C VAL A 111 13.79 -7.36 1.49
N THR A 112 13.17 -8.51 1.17
CA THR A 112 11.86 -8.56 0.49
C THR A 112 10.71 -8.00 1.31
N PHE A 113 10.89 -7.93 2.63
CA PHE A 113 9.88 -7.40 3.54
C PHE A 113 9.47 -5.97 3.16
N TYR A 114 10.46 -5.13 2.87
CA TYR A 114 10.30 -3.69 2.63
C TYR A 114 10.65 -3.24 1.20
N THR A 115 11.15 -4.13 0.35
CA THR A 115 11.47 -3.77 -1.05
C THR A 115 10.26 -4.03 -1.94
N ARG A 116 9.85 -3.02 -2.72
CA ARG A 116 8.76 -3.14 -3.71
C ARG A 116 9.20 -2.86 -5.15
N ASP A 117 10.35 -2.23 -5.34
CA ASP A 117 10.91 -1.91 -6.66
C ASP A 117 11.36 -3.18 -7.42
N CYS A 118 10.84 -3.37 -8.64
CA CYS A 118 11.16 -4.51 -9.49
C CYS A 118 12.66 -4.65 -9.76
N ALA A 119 13.37 -3.53 -9.99
CA ALA A 119 14.80 -3.56 -10.32
C ALA A 119 15.65 -4.05 -9.13
N LYS A 120 15.29 -3.68 -7.90
CA LYS A 120 15.90 -4.22 -6.67
C LYS A 120 15.48 -5.68 -6.42
N ILE A 121 14.19 -6.00 -6.51
CA ILE A 121 13.66 -7.36 -6.23
C ILE A 121 14.29 -8.41 -7.14
N SER A 122 14.42 -8.11 -8.43
CA SER A 122 15.01 -9.04 -9.42
C SER A 122 16.45 -9.46 -9.11
N ARG A 123 17.16 -8.71 -8.26
CA ARG A 123 18.56 -8.98 -7.87
C ARG A 123 18.69 -9.80 -6.59
N LEU A 124 17.59 -10.00 -5.86
CA LEU A 124 17.61 -10.72 -4.58
C LEU A 124 17.79 -12.23 -4.79
N GLY A 125 18.46 -12.88 -3.85
CA GLY A 125 18.69 -14.33 -3.88
C GLY A 125 17.39 -15.13 -4.01
N ILE A 126 16.36 -14.76 -3.23
CA ILE A 126 15.04 -15.41 -3.27
C ILE A 126 14.40 -15.37 -4.66
N THR A 127 14.49 -14.26 -5.38
CA THR A 127 13.90 -14.15 -6.71
C THR A 127 14.52 -15.18 -7.66
N ASN A 128 15.85 -15.29 -7.66
CA ASN A 128 16.55 -16.27 -8.48
C ASN A 128 16.27 -17.71 -8.03
N HIS A 129 16.09 -17.92 -6.72
CA HIS A 129 15.72 -19.23 -6.17
C HIS A 129 14.31 -19.65 -6.61
N ILE A 130 13.32 -18.75 -6.50
CA ILE A 130 11.95 -18.98 -6.99
C ILE A 130 11.98 -19.29 -8.49
N LEU A 131 12.69 -18.50 -9.30
CA LEU A 131 12.78 -18.75 -10.74
C LEU A 131 13.37 -20.14 -11.06
N ARG A 132 14.35 -20.61 -10.29
CA ARG A 132 14.94 -21.94 -10.46
C ARG A 132 14.00 -23.06 -10.04
N ILE A 133 13.26 -22.86 -8.95
CA ILE A 133 12.21 -23.79 -8.50
C ILE A 133 11.13 -23.90 -9.59
N LEU A 134 10.60 -22.78 -10.07
CA LEU A 134 9.59 -22.76 -11.12
C LEU A 134 10.14 -23.35 -12.43
N GLN A 135 11.38 -23.06 -12.79
CA GLN A 135 12.06 -23.66 -13.95
C GLN A 135 12.09 -25.19 -13.84
N HIS A 136 12.54 -25.73 -12.71
CA HIS A 136 12.58 -27.18 -12.48
C HIS A 136 11.18 -27.80 -12.53
N TRP A 137 10.21 -27.17 -11.85
CA TRP A 137 8.82 -27.63 -11.81
C TRP A 137 8.16 -27.62 -13.20
N THR A 138 8.44 -26.59 -14.01
CA THR A 138 7.86 -26.43 -15.35
C THR A 138 8.51 -27.39 -16.35
N SER A 139 9.83 -27.60 -16.27
CA SER A 139 10.53 -28.54 -17.14
C SER A 139 10.16 -30.01 -16.90
N GLY A 140 9.53 -30.33 -15.77
CA GLY A 140 8.99 -31.66 -15.48
C GLY A 140 7.58 -31.91 -16.03
N GLN A 141 6.97 -30.94 -16.71
CA GLN A 141 5.60 -31.03 -17.23
C GLN A 141 5.60 -31.23 -18.75
N ASP A 142 4.68 -32.07 -19.25
CA ASP A 142 4.51 -32.30 -20.68
C ASP A 142 3.90 -31.07 -21.39
N ASP A 143 2.91 -30.43 -20.76
CA ASP A 143 2.29 -29.19 -21.23
C ASP A 143 2.13 -28.18 -20.06
N PRO A 144 3.09 -27.27 -19.87
CA PRO A 144 3.01 -26.22 -18.85
C PRO A 144 1.79 -25.29 -18.97
N MET A 145 1.22 -25.14 -20.17
CA MET A 145 0.05 -24.28 -20.37
C MET A 145 -1.22 -24.88 -19.77
N GLN A 146 -1.24 -26.19 -19.53
CA GLN A 146 -2.38 -26.87 -18.93
C GLN A 146 -2.75 -26.32 -17.55
N ILE A 147 -1.79 -25.81 -16.77
CA ILE A 147 -2.04 -25.19 -15.46
C ILE A 147 -3.02 -24.02 -15.57
N TYR A 148 -2.99 -23.28 -16.67
CA TYR A 148 -3.79 -22.08 -16.88
C TYR A 148 -5.16 -22.38 -17.49
N GLN A 149 -5.40 -23.61 -17.95
CA GLN A 149 -6.69 -24.02 -18.49
C GLN A 149 -7.73 -24.05 -17.36
N ASP A 150 -8.85 -23.35 -17.56
CA ASP A 150 -9.97 -23.25 -16.61
C ASP A 150 -9.59 -22.78 -15.18
N LEU A 151 -8.43 -22.16 -15.02
CA LEU A 151 -7.98 -21.70 -13.72
C LEU A 151 -8.76 -20.44 -13.29
N PRO A 152 -9.25 -20.36 -12.04
CA PRO A 152 -9.88 -19.14 -11.53
C PRO A 152 -8.92 -17.94 -11.55
N PHE A 153 -9.46 -16.76 -11.80
CA PHE A 153 -8.70 -15.50 -11.64
C PHE A 153 -8.14 -15.39 -10.22
N GLY A 154 -6.89 -14.93 -10.08
CA GLY A 154 -6.27 -14.78 -8.76
C GLY A 154 -5.86 -16.08 -8.08
N SER A 155 -5.75 -17.19 -8.81
CA SER A 155 -5.23 -18.47 -8.29
C SER A 155 -3.78 -18.38 -7.84
N ARG A 156 -3.30 -19.34 -7.04
CA ARG A 156 -2.01 -19.24 -6.36
C ARG A 156 -1.13 -20.44 -6.68
N ILE A 157 0.16 -20.21 -6.95
CA ILE A 157 1.19 -21.25 -6.91
C ILE A 157 1.80 -21.20 -5.52
N VAL A 158 1.64 -22.26 -4.72
CA VAL A 158 2.05 -22.26 -3.31
C VAL A 158 3.23 -23.19 -3.11
N PHE A 159 4.31 -22.64 -2.56
CA PHE A 159 5.46 -23.42 -2.09
C PHE A 159 5.21 -23.78 -0.63
N GLN A 160 5.02 -25.07 -0.35
CA GLN A 160 4.77 -25.53 1.03
C GLN A 160 6.04 -25.44 1.90
N ASN A 161 7.20 -25.51 1.26
CA ASN A 161 8.51 -25.42 1.87
C ASN A 161 9.46 -24.61 0.96
N LEU A 162 10.59 -24.17 1.51
CA LEU A 162 11.63 -23.45 0.75
C LEU A 162 13.01 -24.11 0.96
N PRO A 163 13.28 -25.27 0.34
CA PRO A 163 14.53 -25.99 0.52
C PRO A 163 15.70 -25.31 -0.24
N ARG A 164 16.93 -25.64 0.15
CA ARG A 164 18.14 -25.20 -0.59
C ARG A 164 18.31 -25.92 -1.93
N ASP A 165 17.94 -27.21 -1.96
CA ASP A 165 17.82 -27.98 -3.18
C ASP A 165 16.43 -27.77 -3.79
N VAL A 166 16.38 -27.19 -4.99
CA VAL A 166 15.13 -26.87 -5.69
C VAL A 166 14.26 -28.09 -5.98
N THR A 167 14.87 -29.28 -6.11
CA THR A 167 14.17 -30.54 -6.42
C THR A 167 13.32 -31.04 -5.25
N ALA A 168 13.63 -30.60 -4.03
CA ALA A 168 12.89 -30.96 -2.82
C ALA A 168 11.69 -30.03 -2.55
N THR A 169 11.39 -29.09 -3.46
CA THR A 169 10.30 -28.13 -3.26
C THR A 169 8.96 -28.78 -3.54
N SER A 170 8.05 -28.71 -2.57
CA SER A 170 6.66 -29.14 -2.72
C SER A 170 5.81 -27.96 -3.21
N ILE A 171 5.23 -28.12 -4.40
CA ILE A 171 4.44 -27.10 -5.09
C ILE A 171 3.05 -27.63 -5.34
N TYR A 172 2.05 -26.81 -5.06
CA TYR A 172 0.68 -27.06 -5.51
C TYR A 172 0.05 -25.77 -6.03
N VAL A 173 -0.94 -25.92 -6.92
CA VAL A 173 -1.74 -24.80 -7.42
C VAL A 173 -3.04 -24.78 -6.61
N ALA A 174 -3.32 -23.65 -5.96
CA ALA A 174 -4.54 -23.43 -5.19
C ALA A 174 -5.54 -22.59 -6.02
N PRO A 175 -6.65 -23.18 -6.48
CA PRO A 175 -7.67 -22.45 -7.23
C PRO A 175 -8.44 -21.47 -6.33
N THR A 176 -8.58 -20.22 -6.75
CA THR A 176 -9.28 -19.18 -5.98
C THR A 176 -10.77 -19.12 -6.37
N HIS A 177 -11.49 -20.25 -6.26
CA HIS A 177 -12.92 -20.31 -6.61
C HIS A 177 -13.80 -19.41 -5.72
N HIS A 178 -13.38 -19.12 -4.49
CA HIS A 178 -14.13 -18.23 -3.60
C HIS A 178 -14.22 -16.82 -4.19
N LEU A 179 -13.12 -16.29 -4.76
CA LEU A 179 -13.10 -14.99 -5.42
C LEU A 179 -14.09 -14.94 -6.59
N GLU A 180 -14.08 -15.94 -7.47
CA GLU A 180 -15.02 -15.99 -8.59
C GLU A 180 -16.49 -16.01 -8.16
N ARG A 181 -16.81 -16.54 -6.97
CA ARG A 181 -18.18 -16.50 -6.44
C ARG A 181 -18.60 -15.06 -6.09
N GLN A 182 -17.71 -14.28 -5.50
CA GLN A 182 -17.95 -12.90 -5.06
C GLN A 182 -18.06 -11.91 -6.22
N LEU A 183 -17.37 -12.17 -7.33
CA LEU A 183 -17.35 -11.27 -8.48
C LEU A 183 -18.74 -11.09 -9.11
N LEU A 184 -19.05 -9.88 -9.54
CA LEU A 184 -20.32 -9.52 -10.16
C LEU A 184 -20.24 -9.55 -11.68
N SER A 185 -21.35 -9.89 -12.34
CA SER A 185 -21.47 -9.74 -13.80
C SER A 185 -21.80 -8.28 -14.16
N ALA A 186 -21.57 -7.87 -15.41
CA ALA A 186 -21.97 -6.54 -15.88
C ALA A 186 -23.48 -6.29 -15.66
N ALA A 187 -24.32 -7.27 -15.98
CA ALA A 187 -25.76 -7.21 -15.73
C ALA A 187 -26.12 -7.06 -14.24
N SER A 188 -25.35 -7.69 -13.34
CA SER A 188 -25.53 -7.50 -11.90
C SER A 188 -25.18 -6.08 -11.47
N LEU A 189 -24.10 -5.51 -12.02
CA LEU A 189 -23.70 -4.12 -11.74
C LEU A 189 -24.76 -3.12 -12.27
N GLU A 190 -25.29 -3.33 -13.47
CA GLU A 190 -26.41 -2.55 -14.02
C GLU A 190 -27.64 -2.62 -13.12
N ALA A 191 -28.00 -3.82 -12.65
CA ALA A 191 -29.13 -4.00 -11.74
C ALA A 191 -28.91 -3.30 -10.38
N PHE A 192 -27.69 -3.30 -9.84
CA PHE A 192 -27.37 -2.60 -8.59
C PHE A 192 -27.42 -1.08 -8.76
N TRP A 193 -26.81 -0.55 -9.81
CA TRP A 193 -26.56 0.89 -9.94
C TRP A 193 -27.65 1.63 -10.73
N GLY A 194 -28.47 0.89 -11.47
CA GLY A 194 -29.50 1.41 -12.35
C GLY A 194 -28.95 2.04 -13.63
N ASP A 195 -29.85 2.33 -14.57
CA ASP A 195 -29.53 2.79 -15.94
C ASP A 195 -28.79 4.15 -15.99
N SER A 196 -28.75 4.88 -14.88
CA SER A 196 -28.03 6.16 -14.78
C SER A 196 -26.50 6.00 -14.82
N VAL A 197 -25.98 4.80 -14.55
CA VAL A 197 -24.54 4.52 -14.59
C VAL A 197 -24.20 3.82 -15.90
N GLY A 198 -23.71 4.58 -16.87
CA GLY A 198 -23.25 4.03 -18.15
C GLY A 198 -21.99 3.18 -17.98
N LEU A 199 -22.14 1.86 -18.02
CA LEU A 199 -21.01 0.92 -18.00
C LEU A 199 -20.21 1.00 -19.32
N PRO A 200 -18.87 0.90 -19.27
CA PRO A 200 -18.05 0.81 -20.47
C PRO A 200 -18.21 -0.56 -21.14
N ARG A 201 -17.75 -0.66 -22.39
CA ARG A 201 -17.76 -1.94 -23.13
C ARG A 201 -16.99 -3.03 -22.37
N THR A 202 -17.46 -4.27 -22.47
CA THR A 202 -16.77 -5.44 -21.91
C THR A 202 -15.72 -5.98 -22.88
N VAL A 203 -14.58 -6.44 -22.34
CA VAL A 203 -13.50 -7.13 -23.07
C VAL A 203 -13.21 -8.43 -22.34
N ASP A 204 -13.14 -9.55 -23.07
CA ASP A 204 -12.76 -10.84 -22.47
C ASP A 204 -11.30 -10.80 -22.04
N ILE A 205 -10.98 -11.38 -20.88
CA ILE A 205 -9.62 -11.42 -20.35
C ILE A 205 -8.64 -12.07 -21.34
N GLY A 206 -9.09 -13.01 -22.18
CA GLY A 206 -8.28 -13.65 -23.21
C GLY A 206 -7.83 -12.69 -24.33
N ASP A 207 -8.55 -11.58 -24.53
CA ASP A 207 -8.20 -10.54 -25.50
C ASP A 207 -7.28 -9.45 -24.89
N VAL A 208 -6.97 -9.55 -23.60
CA VAL A 208 -6.09 -8.63 -22.87
C VAL A 208 -4.70 -9.25 -22.77
N VAL A 209 -3.67 -8.55 -23.23
CA VAL A 209 -2.29 -9.04 -23.15
C VAL A 209 -1.58 -8.39 -21.97
N TYR A 210 -1.07 -9.21 -21.04
CA TYR A 210 -0.27 -8.75 -19.92
C TYR A 210 1.11 -8.26 -20.37
N LEU A 211 1.55 -7.08 -19.89
CA LEU A 211 2.88 -6.52 -20.15
C LEU A 211 3.77 -6.54 -18.90
N SER A 212 3.28 -6.01 -17.78
CA SER A 212 4.00 -5.99 -16.49
C SER A 212 3.07 -5.76 -15.29
N GLN A 213 3.54 -6.13 -14.10
CA GLN A 213 2.89 -5.78 -12.82
C GLN A 213 3.52 -4.48 -12.30
N LEU A 214 2.70 -3.47 -12.03
CA LEU A 214 3.17 -2.18 -11.50
C LEU A 214 2.97 -2.08 -9.98
N HIS A 215 1.85 -2.61 -9.47
CA HIS A 215 1.49 -2.61 -8.06
C HIS A 215 0.65 -3.86 -7.71
N ASP A 216 0.24 -4.07 -6.46
CA ASP A 216 -0.55 -5.25 -6.05
C ASP A 216 -1.88 -5.47 -6.79
N SER A 217 -2.54 -4.40 -7.23
CA SER A 217 -3.83 -4.42 -7.94
C SER A 217 -3.73 -3.94 -9.38
N VAL A 218 -2.54 -3.54 -9.84
CA VAL A 218 -2.34 -2.77 -11.08
C VAL A 218 -1.36 -3.46 -12.03
N CYS A 219 -1.84 -3.82 -13.21
CA CYS A 219 -1.03 -4.32 -14.32
C CYS A 219 -0.98 -3.29 -15.45
N LEU A 220 0.14 -3.23 -16.17
CA LEU A 220 0.18 -2.68 -17.51
C LEU A 220 -0.25 -3.78 -18.49
N VAL A 221 -1.21 -3.47 -19.36
CA VAL A 221 -1.75 -4.41 -20.35
C VAL A 221 -1.86 -3.75 -21.72
N GLU A 222 -1.94 -4.57 -22.76
CA GLU A 222 -2.27 -4.16 -24.12
C GLU A 222 -3.66 -4.68 -24.51
N ILE A 223 -4.48 -3.81 -25.10
CA ILE A 223 -5.75 -4.15 -25.74
C ILE A 223 -5.76 -3.44 -27.10
N GLU A 224 -5.97 -4.21 -28.18
CA GLU A 224 -6.03 -3.69 -29.56
C GLU A 224 -4.78 -2.84 -29.94
N GLY A 225 -3.59 -3.23 -29.47
CA GLY A 225 -2.33 -2.54 -29.76
C GLY A 225 -2.11 -1.23 -28.99
N ARG A 226 -2.93 -0.95 -27.96
CA ARG A 226 -2.78 0.21 -27.08
C ARG A 226 -2.56 -0.23 -25.64
N GLU A 227 -1.65 0.46 -24.96
CA GLU A 227 -1.36 0.24 -23.54
C GLU A 227 -2.43 0.86 -22.63
N TRP A 228 -2.81 0.11 -21.61
CA TRP A 228 -3.78 0.47 -20.60
C TRP A 228 -3.32 0.04 -19.21
N ILE A 229 -3.80 0.73 -18.19
CA ILE A 229 -3.76 0.23 -16.83
C ILE A 229 -4.92 -0.72 -16.63
N PHE A 230 -4.66 -1.98 -16.31
CA PHE A 230 -5.67 -2.92 -15.82
C PHE A 230 -5.64 -2.95 -14.31
N LYS A 231 -6.78 -2.59 -13.69
CA LYS A 231 -6.98 -2.66 -12.25
C LYS A 231 -7.86 -3.86 -11.92
N GLY A 232 -7.31 -4.79 -11.14
CA GLY A 232 -7.96 -6.04 -10.78
C GLY A 232 -7.48 -6.53 -9.41
N LEU A 233 -8.44 -6.90 -8.56
CA LEU A 233 -8.19 -7.30 -7.19
C LEU A 233 -8.36 -8.80 -6.99
N THR A 234 -7.38 -9.43 -6.35
CA THR A 234 -7.41 -10.86 -5.99
C THR A 234 -7.98 -11.13 -4.59
N SER A 235 -8.39 -10.07 -3.90
CA SER A 235 -9.06 -10.07 -2.59
C SER A 235 -9.82 -8.75 -2.37
N TYR A 236 -10.81 -8.76 -1.48
CA TYR A 236 -11.64 -7.59 -1.14
C TYR A 236 -12.24 -6.85 -2.36
N THR A 237 -13.00 -7.57 -3.18
CA THR A 237 -13.59 -7.06 -4.44
C THR A 237 -14.53 -5.87 -4.24
N LYS A 238 -15.09 -5.68 -3.04
CA LYS A 238 -15.89 -4.51 -2.69
C LYS A 238 -15.23 -3.17 -2.99
N TYR A 239 -13.91 -3.06 -2.79
CA TYR A 239 -13.16 -1.83 -3.08
C TYR A 239 -13.07 -1.56 -4.59
N LEU A 240 -12.90 -2.61 -5.40
CA LEU A 240 -12.84 -2.53 -6.87
C LEU A 240 -14.14 -1.96 -7.44
N TYR A 241 -15.27 -2.55 -7.05
CA TYR A 241 -16.58 -2.15 -7.57
C TYR A 241 -17.02 -0.77 -7.05
N HIS A 242 -16.64 -0.44 -5.81
CA HIS A 242 -16.84 0.90 -5.28
C HIS A 242 -16.08 1.94 -6.11
N GLU A 243 -14.78 1.74 -6.32
CA GLU A 243 -13.98 2.65 -7.14
C GLU A 243 -14.54 2.78 -8.55
N LEU A 244 -14.82 1.66 -9.22
CA LEU A 244 -15.42 1.63 -10.56
C LEU A 244 -16.66 2.52 -10.61
N ARG A 245 -17.59 2.35 -9.67
CA ARG A 245 -18.82 3.14 -9.60
C ARG A 245 -18.52 4.63 -9.42
N GLN A 246 -17.62 4.97 -8.51
CA GLN A 246 -17.30 6.37 -8.21
C GLN A 246 -16.68 7.06 -9.43
N LEU A 247 -15.75 6.40 -10.13
CA LEU A 247 -15.15 6.95 -11.34
C LEU A 247 -16.15 7.08 -12.50
N LEU A 248 -17.16 6.20 -12.58
CA LEU A 248 -18.23 6.31 -13.59
C LEU A 248 -19.25 7.41 -13.28
N LEU A 249 -19.38 7.86 -12.04
CA LEU A 249 -20.31 8.93 -11.68
C LEU A 249 -19.65 10.30 -11.55
N MET A 250 -18.36 10.32 -11.27
CA MET A 250 -17.62 11.54 -11.06
C MET A 250 -17.63 12.42 -12.33
N PRO A 251 -17.99 13.71 -12.21
CA PRO A 251 -17.79 14.66 -13.28
C PRO A 251 -16.29 14.75 -13.63
N PRO A 252 -15.92 14.87 -14.92
CA PRO A 252 -14.53 14.84 -15.33
C PRO A 252 -13.75 16.05 -14.79
N HIS A 253 -12.48 15.84 -14.43
CA HIS A 253 -11.54 16.88 -14.02
C HIS A 253 -10.14 16.54 -14.57
N PRO A 254 -9.37 17.50 -15.11
CA PRO A 254 -8.10 17.22 -15.78
C PRO A 254 -7.02 16.61 -14.88
N SER A 255 -7.06 16.89 -13.58
CA SER A 255 -6.11 16.37 -12.59
C SER A 255 -6.63 15.13 -11.84
N ILE A 256 -7.67 14.48 -12.35
CA ILE A 256 -8.22 13.23 -11.83
C ILE A 256 -8.19 12.21 -12.98
N VAL A 257 -7.89 10.95 -12.66
CA VAL A 257 -7.83 9.88 -13.66
C VAL A 257 -9.10 9.84 -14.52
N SER A 258 -8.89 9.58 -15.82
CA SER A 258 -9.98 9.49 -16.77
C SER A 258 -10.93 8.34 -16.43
N ARG A 259 -12.17 8.44 -16.94
CA ARG A 259 -13.21 7.44 -16.70
C ARG A 259 -12.75 6.05 -17.19
N PRO A 260 -13.16 4.95 -16.52
CA PRO A 260 -12.91 3.59 -16.96
C PRO A 260 -13.33 3.36 -18.41
N VAL A 261 -12.45 2.72 -19.20
CA VAL A 261 -12.64 2.56 -20.65
C VAL A 261 -13.19 1.19 -21.03
N HIS A 262 -12.83 0.16 -20.27
CA HIS A 262 -13.29 -1.21 -20.48
C HIS A 262 -13.62 -1.87 -19.14
N LEU A 263 -14.62 -2.73 -19.12
CA LEU A 263 -14.77 -3.77 -18.10
C LEU A 263 -14.07 -5.02 -18.60
N VAL A 264 -13.13 -5.56 -17.85
CA VAL A 264 -12.49 -6.83 -18.20
C VAL A 264 -13.29 -7.95 -17.57
N THR A 265 -13.71 -8.91 -18.38
CA THR A 265 -14.55 -10.02 -17.96
C THR A 265 -13.86 -11.36 -18.11
N LYS A 266 -14.15 -12.31 -17.22
CA LYS A 266 -13.73 -13.70 -17.35
C LYS A 266 -14.94 -14.60 -17.21
N LYS A 267 -15.02 -15.63 -18.06
CA LYS A 267 -15.93 -16.76 -17.83
C LYS A 267 -15.44 -17.57 -16.63
N CYS A 268 -16.20 -17.54 -15.55
CA CYS A 268 -15.90 -18.29 -14.33
C CYS A 268 -16.06 -19.79 -14.60
N SER A 269 -15.13 -20.57 -14.04
CA SER A 269 -15.16 -22.03 -14.18
C SER A 269 -16.32 -22.63 -13.38
N PHE A 270 -16.80 -21.90 -12.38
CA PHE A 270 -17.95 -22.28 -11.55
C PHE A 270 -19.20 -21.45 -11.90
N GLY A 271 -20.33 -22.12 -12.15
CA GLY A 271 -21.64 -21.48 -12.33
C GLY A 271 -21.90 -20.81 -13.68
N ASN A 272 -20.99 -20.96 -14.67
CA ASN A 272 -21.12 -20.42 -16.03
C ASN A 272 -21.37 -18.89 -16.09
N LYS A 273 -20.96 -18.16 -15.04
CA LYS A 273 -21.07 -16.71 -14.93
C LYS A 273 -19.92 -16.05 -15.69
N THR A 274 -20.20 -15.01 -16.46
CA THR A 274 -19.17 -14.10 -16.97
C THR A 274 -19.07 -12.93 -16.00
N ALA A 275 -17.99 -12.90 -15.21
CA ALA A 275 -17.81 -11.95 -14.14
C ALA A 275 -16.83 -10.84 -14.53
N VAL A 276 -17.08 -9.62 -14.05
CA VAL A 276 -16.18 -8.47 -14.19
C VAL A 276 -15.07 -8.61 -13.16
N ILE A 277 -13.85 -8.91 -13.62
CA ILE A 277 -12.67 -9.11 -12.77
C ILE A 277 -11.90 -7.80 -12.51
N GLY A 278 -12.24 -6.74 -13.25
CA GLY A 278 -11.53 -5.47 -13.21
C GLY A 278 -11.97 -4.54 -14.32
N PHE A 279 -11.28 -3.41 -14.41
CA PHE A 279 -11.53 -2.39 -15.43
C PHE A 279 -10.21 -1.75 -15.85
N THR A 280 -10.24 -1.06 -17.00
CA THR A 280 -9.04 -0.38 -17.51
C THR A 280 -9.12 1.14 -17.40
N LEU A 281 -7.98 1.74 -17.08
CA LEU A 281 -7.75 3.19 -17.03
C LEU A 281 -6.64 3.59 -18.01
N GLU A 282 -6.56 4.89 -18.30
CA GLU A 282 -5.48 5.45 -19.10
C GLU A 282 -4.10 5.21 -18.47
N PHE A 283 -3.13 4.85 -19.29
CA PHE A 283 -1.74 4.71 -18.86
C PHE A 283 -0.98 6.04 -18.93
N HIS A 284 -0.40 6.43 -17.80
CA HIS A 284 0.44 7.61 -17.66
C HIS A 284 1.93 7.22 -17.59
N ILE A 285 2.63 7.41 -18.71
CA ILE A 285 3.98 6.88 -18.97
C ILE A 285 5.06 7.33 -17.99
N HIS A 286 4.90 8.49 -17.35
CA HIS A 286 5.89 9.03 -16.41
C HIS A 286 5.84 8.37 -15.04
N GLY A 287 4.82 7.56 -14.74
CA GLY A 287 4.65 6.90 -13.46
C GLY A 287 4.34 7.87 -12.32
N SER A 288 4.59 7.41 -11.09
CA SER A 288 4.28 8.12 -9.86
C SER A 288 5.25 9.26 -9.56
N LEU A 289 4.72 10.37 -9.06
CA LEU A 289 5.48 11.53 -8.61
C LEU A 289 6.42 11.18 -7.44
N ARG A 290 6.10 10.14 -6.65
CA ARG A 290 6.95 9.62 -5.55
C ARG A 290 8.36 9.30 -6.00
N ASP A 291 8.48 8.56 -7.11
CA ASP A 291 9.76 8.10 -7.63
C ASP A 291 10.41 9.16 -8.53
N LEU A 292 9.57 9.97 -9.17
CA LEU A 292 10.00 10.92 -10.18
C LEU A 292 10.54 12.23 -9.58
N ILE A 293 9.89 12.80 -8.56
CA ILE A 293 10.27 14.14 -8.07
C ILE A 293 11.69 14.20 -7.48
N PRO A 294 12.18 13.22 -6.70
CA PRO A 294 13.54 13.27 -6.17
C PRO A 294 14.56 13.11 -7.29
N PHE A 295 14.27 12.25 -8.27
CA PHE A 295 15.10 12.06 -9.47
C PHE A 295 15.20 13.37 -10.26
N LEU A 296 14.08 14.03 -10.57
CA LEU A 296 14.10 15.30 -11.28
C LEU A 296 14.87 16.37 -10.51
N GLN A 297 14.73 16.44 -9.18
CA GLN A 297 15.45 17.39 -8.33
C GLN A 297 16.95 17.17 -8.37
N LEU A 298 17.41 15.92 -8.28
CA LEU A 298 18.83 15.57 -8.35
C LEU A 298 19.45 15.94 -9.70
N HIS A 299 18.66 15.89 -10.78
CA HIS A 299 19.10 16.24 -12.13
C HIS A 299 18.80 17.70 -12.54
N GLY A 300 18.27 18.53 -11.62
CA GLY A 300 17.93 19.92 -11.93
C GLY A 300 16.81 20.08 -12.97
N GLN A 301 15.91 19.09 -13.06
CA GLN A 301 14.83 18.99 -14.05
C GLN A 301 13.43 19.29 -13.49
N VAL A 302 13.36 19.85 -12.28
CA VAL A 302 12.11 20.32 -11.67
C VAL A 302 12.29 21.75 -11.19
N SER A 303 11.43 22.63 -11.68
CA SER A 303 11.42 24.04 -11.29
C SER A 303 10.48 24.29 -10.11
N LEU A 304 10.58 25.48 -9.50
CA LEU A 304 9.58 25.93 -8.55
C LEU A 304 8.21 26.09 -9.21
N ALA A 305 8.17 26.48 -10.49
CA ALA A 305 6.94 26.62 -11.25
C ALA A 305 6.23 25.27 -11.43
N ASP A 306 6.98 24.19 -11.68
CA ASP A 306 6.42 22.82 -11.74
C ASP A 306 5.82 22.40 -10.40
N LYS A 307 6.55 22.62 -9.31
CA LYS A 307 6.09 22.32 -7.94
C LYS A 307 4.79 23.06 -7.61
N THR A 308 4.72 24.35 -7.93
CA THR A 308 3.52 25.17 -7.73
C THR A 308 2.37 24.71 -8.63
N ARG A 309 2.63 24.38 -9.91
CA ARG A 309 1.62 23.88 -10.86
C ARG A 309 1.02 22.56 -10.39
N TRP A 310 1.83 21.58 -10.00
CA TRP A 310 1.33 20.31 -9.46
C TRP A 310 0.50 20.54 -8.20
N SER A 311 0.97 21.40 -7.29
CA SER A 311 0.25 21.75 -6.06
C SER A 311 -1.14 22.34 -6.34
N LEU A 312 -1.25 23.25 -7.31
CA LEU A 312 -2.52 23.84 -7.75
C LEU A 312 -3.45 22.79 -8.36
N GLN A 313 -2.92 21.92 -9.21
CA GLN A 313 -3.67 20.85 -9.86
C GLN A 313 -4.29 19.89 -8.83
N LEU A 314 -3.56 19.56 -7.76
CA LEU A 314 -4.04 18.70 -6.67
C LEU A 314 -5.07 19.42 -5.80
N ALA A 315 -4.84 20.68 -5.43
CA ALA A 315 -5.81 21.47 -4.67
C ALA A 315 -7.14 21.64 -5.43
N SER A 316 -7.07 21.89 -6.74
CA SER A 316 -8.24 21.96 -7.63
C SER A 316 -8.98 20.61 -7.71
N ALA A 317 -8.25 19.50 -7.82
CA ALA A 317 -8.85 18.16 -7.83
C ALA A 317 -9.60 17.86 -6.53
N LEU A 318 -9.00 18.16 -5.38
CA LEU A 318 -9.65 17.96 -4.08
C LEU A 318 -10.89 18.85 -3.92
N LEU A 319 -10.84 20.11 -4.35
CA LEU A 319 -12.01 21.00 -4.40
C LEU A 319 -13.14 20.41 -5.25
N HIS A 320 -12.79 19.84 -6.40
CA HIS A 320 -13.75 19.18 -7.28
C HIS A 320 -14.37 17.94 -6.63
N LEU A 321 -13.56 17.08 -6.02
CA LEU A 321 -14.04 15.91 -5.29
C LEU A 321 -14.99 16.31 -4.16
N HIS A 322 -14.55 17.26 -3.35
CA HIS A 322 -15.28 17.71 -2.18
C HIS A 322 -16.59 18.41 -2.56
N HIS A 323 -16.56 19.42 -3.44
CA HIS A 323 -17.72 20.28 -3.70
C HIS A 323 -18.57 19.86 -4.89
N VAL A 324 -18.01 19.15 -5.88
CA VAL A 324 -18.74 18.77 -7.11
C VAL A 324 -19.13 17.30 -7.07
N ALA A 325 -18.16 16.40 -6.83
CA ALA A 325 -18.42 14.96 -6.79
C ALA A 325 -19.05 14.49 -5.47
N HIS A 326 -18.97 15.31 -4.41
CA HIS A 326 -19.40 14.97 -3.05
C HIS A 326 -18.76 13.66 -2.55
N PHE A 327 -17.47 13.53 -2.82
CA PHE A 327 -16.63 12.39 -2.47
C PHE A 327 -15.43 12.84 -1.67
N PHE A 328 -14.98 12.01 -0.72
CA PHE A 328 -13.72 12.24 0.00
C PHE A 328 -12.62 11.35 -0.59
N TYR A 329 -11.38 11.85 -0.61
CA TYR A 329 -10.23 11.09 -1.11
C TYR A 329 -9.33 10.64 0.05
N PRO A 330 -9.44 9.38 0.53
CA PRO A 330 -8.89 9.01 1.81
C PRO A 330 -7.39 8.71 1.80
N ASP A 331 -6.75 8.54 0.63
CA ASP A 331 -5.34 8.08 0.48
C ASP A 331 -4.49 9.05 -0.36
N LEU A 332 -4.40 10.30 0.10
CA LEU A 332 -3.60 11.33 -0.56
C LEU A 332 -2.11 11.22 -0.22
N ARG A 333 -1.36 10.64 -1.16
CA ARG A 333 0.10 10.46 -1.11
C ARG A 333 0.69 10.53 -2.52
N LEU A 334 2.01 10.71 -2.61
CA LEU A 334 2.70 10.82 -3.90
C LEU A 334 2.63 9.53 -4.74
N ASP A 335 2.49 8.36 -4.12
CA ASP A 335 2.29 7.08 -4.80
C ASP A 335 1.06 7.12 -5.73
N ASN A 336 0.01 7.81 -5.29
CA ASN A 336 -1.29 7.88 -5.96
C ASN A 336 -1.41 9.15 -6.84
N ILE A 337 -0.28 9.80 -7.13
CA ILE A 337 -0.19 10.94 -8.05
C ILE A 337 0.76 10.56 -9.18
N VAL A 338 0.24 10.51 -10.41
CA VAL A 338 1.05 10.22 -11.61
C VAL A 338 1.14 11.46 -12.49
N LEU A 339 2.10 11.48 -13.41
CA LEU A 339 2.23 12.56 -14.38
C LEU A 339 1.70 12.18 -15.76
N SER A 340 0.80 13.02 -16.29
CA SER A 340 0.30 12.93 -17.66
C SER A 340 1.42 13.03 -18.69
N ARG A 341 1.12 12.81 -19.98
CA ARG A 341 2.10 13.04 -21.07
C ARG A 341 2.63 14.48 -21.08
N SER A 342 1.80 15.45 -20.70
CA SER A 342 2.15 16.86 -20.57
C SER A 342 2.80 17.22 -19.23
N ARG A 343 3.11 16.22 -18.40
CA ARG A 343 3.65 16.36 -17.04
C ARG A 343 2.73 17.11 -16.07
N ASP A 344 1.42 16.98 -16.27
CA ASP A 344 0.41 17.46 -15.32
C ASP A 344 0.14 16.39 -14.25
N ALA A 345 -0.10 16.82 -13.02
CA ALA A 345 -0.42 15.92 -11.91
C ALA A 345 -1.84 15.36 -12.06
N VAL A 346 -1.95 14.03 -12.00
CA VAL A 346 -3.20 13.29 -12.09
C VAL A 346 -3.33 12.39 -10.85
N MET A 347 -4.41 12.57 -10.09
CA MET A 347 -4.77 11.69 -8.98
C MET A 347 -5.33 10.38 -9.51
N VAL A 348 -4.81 9.26 -9.02
CA VAL A 348 -5.24 7.90 -9.34
C VAL A 348 -5.62 7.16 -8.05
N ASP A 349 -6.02 5.91 -8.15
CA ASP A 349 -6.29 5.04 -6.99
C ASP A 349 -7.34 5.61 -6.01
N PHE A 350 -8.61 5.47 -6.39
CA PHE A 350 -9.76 5.90 -5.59
C PHE A 350 -10.30 4.74 -4.73
N GLU A 351 -9.49 3.70 -4.50
CA GLU A 351 -9.83 2.64 -3.57
C GLU A 351 -9.85 3.19 -2.13
N GLN A 352 -10.90 2.86 -1.39
CA GLN A 352 -11.12 3.38 -0.05
C GLN A 352 -10.48 2.53 1.07
N ARG A 353 -9.35 1.88 0.79
CA ARG A 353 -8.66 0.97 1.74
C ARG A 353 -8.04 1.69 2.93
N GLY A 354 -7.85 3.00 2.84
CA GLY A 354 -7.27 3.84 3.89
C GLY A 354 -5.87 4.34 3.52
N VAL A 355 -5.33 5.17 4.40
CA VAL A 355 -4.05 5.86 4.22
C VAL A 355 -3.06 5.43 5.29
N TRP A 356 -1.78 5.52 4.98
CA TRP A 356 -0.74 5.27 5.96
C TRP A 356 -0.81 6.31 7.07
N CYS A 357 -0.64 5.87 8.31
CA CYS A 357 -0.72 6.75 9.49
C CYS A 357 0.22 7.96 9.40
N GLU A 358 1.30 7.83 8.63
CA GLU A 358 2.26 8.89 8.33
C GLU A 358 1.65 10.03 7.54
N PHE A 359 0.74 9.79 6.59
CA PHE A 359 0.07 10.84 5.80
C PHE A 359 -1.26 11.27 6.43
N ALA A 360 -1.93 10.36 7.12
CA ALA A 360 -3.24 10.57 7.72
C ALA A 360 -3.28 11.74 8.72
N ALA A 361 -4.43 12.41 8.77
CA ALA A 361 -4.72 13.39 9.81
C ALA A 361 -4.87 12.72 11.18
N PRO A 362 -4.51 13.40 12.29
CA PRO A 362 -4.63 12.84 13.64
C PRO A 362 -6.05 12.39 13.98
N GLU A 363 -7.09 13.05 13.44
CA GLU A 363 -8.49 12.66 13.59
C GLU A 363 -8.79 11.29 12.97
N VAL A 364 -8.28 11.05 11.75
CA VAL A 364 -8.41 9.77 11.04
C VAL A 364 -7.64 8.68 11.79
N ASN A 365 -6.40 8.99 12.22
CA ASN A 365 -5.57 8.08 12.99
C ASN A 365 -6.23 7.65 14.31
N ALA A 366 -6.82 8.58 15.06
CA ALA A 366 -7.48 8.28 16.32
C ALA A 366 -8.61 7.23 16.15
N ILE A 367 -9.38 7.33 15.05
CA ILE A 367 -10.46 6.39 14.74
C ILE A 367 -9.89 5.07 14.20
N GLU A 368 -8.86 5.12 13.35
CA GLU A 368 -8.22 3.93 12.82
C GLU A 368 -7.55 3.11 13.94
N TYR A 369 -6.96 3.74 14.95
CA TYR A 369 -6.39 3.02 16.09
C TYR A 369 -7.46 2.26 16.88
N VAL A 370 -8.61 2.89 17.13
CA VAL A 370 -9.76 2.21 17.75
C VAL A 370 -10.27 1.08 16.88
N ARG A 371 -10.36 1.29 15.56
CA ARG A 371 -10.80 0.25 14.61
C ARG A 371 -9.86 -0.96 14.62
N LEU A 372 -8.55 -0.75 14.54
CA LEU A 372 -7.57 -1.84 14.58
C LEU A 372 -7.73 -2.66 15.85
N LEU A 373 -7.89 -2.00 17.01
CA LEU A 373 -8.12 -2.69 18.29
C LEU A 373 -9.50 -3.35 18.37
N ALA A 374 -10.50 -2.89 17.63
CA ALA A 374 -11.84 -3.49 17.63
C ALA A 374 -11.95 -4.77 16.78
N ILE A 375 -11.04 -4.98 15.82
CA ILE A 375 -11.07 -6.12 14.89
C ILE A 375 -9.94 -7.12 15.09
N ASP A 376 -8.96 -6.80 15.91
CA ASP A 376 -7.81 -7.67 16.12
C ASP A 376 -8.19 -8.83 17.04
N ASP A 377 -7.98 -10.07 16.57
CA ASP A 377 -8.36 -11.29 17.27
C ASP A 377 -7.29 -11.77 18.27
N ASP A 378 -6.09 -11.16 18.25
CA ASP A 378 -4.95 -11.55 19.09
C ASP A 378 -4.89 -10.77 20.42
N ILE A 379 -5.74 -9.74 20.60
CA ILE A 379 -5.84 -8.99 21.85
C ILE A 379 -6.90 -9.56 22.80
N ASP A 380 -6.81 -9.20 24.09
CA ASP A 380 -7.78 -9.64 25.11
C ASP A 380 -9.23 -9.30 24.70
N PRO A 381 -10.18 -10.27 24.72
CA PRO A 381 -11.55 -10.05 24.27
C PRO A 381 -12.30 -8.93 25.00
N CYS A 382 -11.98 -8.65 26.26
CA CYS A 382 -12.58 -7.53 26.99
C CYS A 382 -12.04 -6.18 26.48
N VAL A 383 -10.78 -6.13 26.06
CA VAL A 383 -10.17 -4.95 25.44
C VAL A 383 -10.76 -4.74 24.05
N GLN A 384 -10.86 -5.80 23.23
CA GLN A 384 -11.50 -5.78 21.92
C GLN A 384 -12.94 -5.24 22.00
N ALA A 385 -13.76 -5.84 22.88
CA ALA A 385 -15.14 -5.43 23.08
C ALA A 385 -15.27 -3.95 23.50
N ARG A 386 -14.37 -3.46 24.37
CA ARG A 386 -14.36 -2.05 24.79
C ARG A 386 -14.18 -1.09 23.60
N TYR A 387 -13.30 -1.42 22.66
CA TYR A 387 -13.04 -0.58 21.49
C TYR A 387 -14.12 -0.75 20.41
N ALA A 388 -14.66 -1.96 20.25
CA ALA A 388 -15.84 -2.20 19.43
C ALA A 388 -17.03 -1.36 19.91
N ASP A 389 -17.32 -1.33 21.22
CA ASP A 389 -18.38 -0.49 21.81
C ASP A 389 -18.16 1.02 21.58
N LEU A 390 -16.91 1.48 21.58
CA LEU A 390 -16.59 2.86 21.22
C LEU A 390 -16.88 3.12 19.74
N LEU A 391 -16.47 2.22 18.85
CA LEU A 391 -16.66 2.35 17.42
C LEU A 391 -18.14 2.25 17.02
N SER A 392 -18.92 1.35 17.61
CA SER A 392 -20.36 1.21 17.34
C SER A 392 -21.17 2.43 17.81
N ARG A 393 -20.66 3.22 18.77
CA ARG A 393 -21.24 4.53 19.12
C ARG A 393 -20.88 5.63 18.12
N LEU A 394 -19.72 5.55 17.48
CA LEU A 394 -19.28 6.51 16.47
C LEU A 394 -19.94 6.24 15.10
N LEU A 395 -20.04 4.97 14.72
CA LEU A 395 -20.59 4.51 13.46
C LEU A 395 -21.30 3.17 13.66
N PRO A 396 -22.61 3.19 13.98
CA PRO A 396 -23.39 1.96 14.08
C PRO A 396 -23.36 1.16 12.77
N GLY A 397 -23.10 -0.16 12.84
CA GLY A 397 -22.99 -1.04 11.67
C GLY A 397 -21.66 -0.94 10.91
N TRP A 398 -20.60 -0.43 11.55
CA TRP A 398 -19.26 -0.38 10.97
C TRP A 398 -18.72 -1.77 10.62
N GLU A 399 -19.21 -2.80 11.30
CA GLU A 399 -18.87 -4.21 11.08
C GLU A 399 -19.19 -4.63 9.66
N ASP A 400 -20.35 -4.21 9.11
CA ASP A 400 -20.78 -4.53 7.74
C ASP A 400 -19.88 -3.86 6.68
N MET A 401 -19.22 -2.75 7.04
CA MET A 401 -18.27 -2.07 6.15
C MET A 401 -16.90 -2.76 6.17
N GLY A 402 -16.47 -3.22 7.35
CA GLY A 402 -15.17 -3.82 7.58
C GLY A 402 -15.10 -5.30 7.22
N GLN A 403 -16.07 -6.09 7.70
CA GLN A 403 -16.12 -7.54 7.56
C GLN A 403 -16.57 -7.97 6.16
N GLY A 404 -16.05 -9.09 5.68
CA GLY A 404 -16.38 -9.67 4.38
C GLY A 404 -15.70 -8.99 3.18
N GLU A 405 -15.60 -9.72 2.08
CA GLU A 405 -15.02 -9.26 0.81
C GLU A 405 -16.07 -8.85 -0.22
N ASP A 406 -17.32 -9.25 0.03
CA ASP A 406 -18.45 -9.06 -0.88
C ASP A 406 -18.84 -7.59 -1.03
N TYR A 407 -19.22 -7.23 -2.25
CA TYR A 407 -19.75 -5.90 -2.53
C TYR A 407 -21.23 -5.81 -2.14
N ALA A 408 -21.56 -4.82 -1.32
CA ALA A 408 -22.92 -4.47 -0.94
C ALA A 408 -23.31 -3.10 -1.51
N TRP A 409 -24.58 -2.97 -1.91
CA TRP A 409 -25.16 -1.72 -2.40
C TRP A 409 -26.59 -1.54 -1.83
N PRO A 410 -26.99 -0.33 -1.38
CA PRO A 410 -26.26 0.94 -1.40
C PRO A 410 -25.10 1.03 -0.39
N SER A 411 -24.00 1.64 -0.82
CA SER A 411 -22.84 1.93 0.05
C SER A 411 -22.43 3.40 -0.07
N ARG A 412 -22.09 4.01 1.07
CA ARG A 412 -21.48 5.36 1.13
C ARG A 412 -19.95 5.29 1.07
N GLY A 413 -19.39 4.10 0.95
CA GLY A 413 -17.97 3.83 1.08
C GLY A 413 -17.68 2.72 2.09
N TYR A 414 -16.43 2.29 2.11
CA TYR A 414 -15.96 1.21 2.99
C TYR A 414 -14.87 1.68 3.96
N ASN A 415 -14.49 2.96 3.89
CA ASN A 415 -13.52 3.53 4.82
C ASN A 415 -14.21 3.95 6.12
N VAL A 416 -14.05 3.14 7.17
CA VAL A 416 -14.68 3.36 8.48
C VAL A 416 -14.23 4.69 9.11
N PRO A 417 -12.93 5.01 9.27
CA PRO A 417 -12.50 6.28 9.84
C PRO A 417 -13.14 7.50 9.18
N TRP A 418 -13.13 7.55 7.85
CA TRP A 418 -13.67 8.68 7.11
C TRP A 418 -15.21 8.75 7.17
N SER A 419 -15.89 7.62 7.32
CA SER A 419 -17.35 7.56 7.47
C SER A 419 -17.84 8.02 8.85
N CYS A 420 -16.98 7.97 9.86
CA CYS A 420 -17.24 8.54 11.19
C CYS A 420 -17.17 10.08 11.22
N LEU A 421 -16.53 10.69 10.23
CA LEU A 421 -16.27 12.14 10.17
C LEU A 421 -17.43 12.88 9.51
N THR A 422 -17.72 14.10 9.99
CA THR A 422 -18.62 15.02 9.29
C THR A 422 -17.92 15.57 8.05
N ARG A 423 -18.67 16.19 7.14
CA ARG A 423 -18.09 16.71 5.89
C ARG A 423 -17.05 17.81 6.12
N THR A 424 -17.25 18.65 7.13
CA THR A 424 -16.26 19.66 7.52
C THR A 424 -14.99 19.02 8.08
N GLU A 425 -15.12 17.97 8.89
CA GLU A 425 -13.98 17.21 9.40
C GLU A 425 -13.23 16.49 8.27
N GLN A 426 -13.96 15.93 7.29
CA GLN A 426 -13.37 15.32 6.09
C GLN A 426 -12.54 16.34 5.33
N GLU A 427 -13.06 17.53 5.05
CA GLU A 427 -12.31 18.61 4.38
C GLU A 427 -11.04 18.97 5.17
N ALA A 428 -11.15 19.14 6.49
CA ALA A 428 -10.00 19.45 7.34
C ALA A 428 -8.93 18.33 7.33
N CYS A 429 -9.35 17.07 7.17
CA CYS A 429 -8.43 15.93 7.01
C CYS A 429 -7.80 15.89 5.62
N GLU A 430 -8.55 16.20 4.55
CA GLU A 430 -8.03 16.35 3.19
C GLU A 430 -6.97 17.46 3.12
N VAL A 431 -7.22 18.60 3.77
CA VAL A 431 -6.27 19.71 3.89
C VAL A 431 -4.99 19.28 4.61
N TYR A 432 -5.10 18.48 5.69
CA TYR A 432 -3.92 17.97 6.39
C TYR A 432 -3.07 17.10 5.46
N MET A 433 -3.67 16.14 4.78
CA MET A 433 -2.94 15.26 3.85
C MET A 433 -2.36 16.06 2.68
N LEU A 434 -3.10 17.04 2.16
CA LEU A 434 -2.61 17.96 1.12
C LEU A 434 -1.37 18.70 1.62
N GLY A 435 -1.39 19.24 2.84
CA GLY A 435 -0.21 19.87 3.45
C GLY A 435 1.02 18.95 3.48
N ARG A 436 0.84 17.66 3.77
CA ARG A 436 1.92 16.67 3.74
C ARG A 436 2.43 16.41 2.31
N VAL A 437 1.53 16.31 1.34
CA VAL A 437 1.91 16.19 -0.09
C VAL A 437 2.61 17.44 -0.60
N LEU A 438 2.13 18.64 -0.25
CA LEU A 438 2.78 19.90 -0.59
C LEU A 438 4.21 19.93 -0.06
N TRP A 439 4.43 19.52 1.19
CA TRP A 439 5.76 19.38 1.75
C TRP A 439 6.64 18.46 0.89
N CYS A 440 6.14 17.26 0.53
CA CYS A 440 6.87 16.33 -0.32
C CYS A 440 7.21 16.94 -1.69
N ILE A 441 6.28 17.69 -2.30
CA ILE A 441 6.49 18.36 -3.59
C ILE A 441 7.58 19.44 -3.45
N PHE A 442 7.49 20.32 -2.46
CA PHE A 442 8.40 21.45 -2.33
C PHE A 442 9.80 21.03 -1.86
N GLU A 443 9.91 20.07 -0.95
CA GLU A 443 11.18 19.45 -0.54
C GLU A 443 11.68 18.38 -1.52
N ALA A 444 10.95 18.10 -2.60
CA ALA A 444 11.26 17.06 -3.59
C ALA A 444 11.60 15.70 -2.93
N SER A 445 10.78 15.31 -1.95
CA SER A 445 10.92 14.08 -1.17
C SER A 445 9.85 13.08 -1.54
N SER A 446 10.20 11.79 -1.57
CA SER A 446 9.29 10.69 -1.91
C SER A 446 8.18 10.51 -0.89
N ALA A 447 8.46 10.76 0.39
CA ALA A 447 7.53 10.65 1.49
C ALA A 447 7.90 11.59 2.66
N PRO A 448 6.98 11.85 3.60
CA PRO A 448 7.24 12.70 4.75
C PRO A 448 8.24 12.15 5.76
N GLN A 449 8.38 10.83 5.86
CA GLN A 449 9.27 10.15 6.81
C GLN A 449 10.18 9.17 6.09
N ARG A 450 11.39 8.97 6.62
CA ARG A 450 12.34 7.98 6.12
C ARG A 450 11.98 6.60 6.66
N ALA A 451 12.22 5.57 5.84
CA ALA A 451 12.18 4.18 6.29
C ALA A 451 10.88 3.79 7.01
N ALA A 452 9.72 4.09 6.40
CA ALA A 452 8.46 3.43 6.74
C ALA A 452 8.73 1.93 6.92
N VAL A 453 8.26 1.35 8.01
CA VAL A 453 8.78 0.04 8.46
C VAL A 453 8.58 -1.07 7.43
N TRP A 454 7.54 -0.94 6.60
CA TRP A 454 7.16 -1.88 5.55
C TRP A 454 7.53 -1.42 4.13
N LEU A 455 8.21 -0.27 3.96
CA LEU A 455 8.62 0.21 2.64
C LEU A 455 10.05 0.79 2.63
N SER A 456 10.75 0.56 1.53
CA SER A 456 11.92 1.32 1.12
C SER A 456 11.63 2.05 -0.17
N TYR A 457 11.95 3.33 -0.19
CA TYR A 457 11.82 4.14 -1.39
C TYR A 457 13.07 3.97 -2.26
N PRO A 458 12.97 4.12 -3.59
CA PRO A 458 14.15 4.28 -4.44
C PRO A 458 15.04 5.43 -3.96
N TRP A 459 14.40 6.52 -3.52
CA TRP A 459 15.02 7.73 -2.99
C TRP A 459 14.49 7.99 -1.59
N GLU A 460 15.26 7.62 -0.56
CA GLU A 460 14.88 7.89 0.83
C GLU A 460 15.01 9.40 1.14
N PRO A 461 14.04 9.99 1.85
CA PRO A 461 14.09 11.41 2.25
C PRO A 461 15.35 11.71 3.06
N GLN A 462 16.05 12.80 2.70
CA GLN A 462 17.21 13.30 3.46
C GLN A 462 16.78 14.16 4.64
N VAL A 463 15.61 14.78 4.51
CA VAL A 463 14.95 15.61 5.51
C VAL A 463 13.62 14.94 5.79
N GLU A 464 13.21 14.92 7.05
CA GLU A 464 11.91 14.39 7.47
C GLU A 464 10.98 15.55 7.84
N PHE A 465 9.70 15.41 7.55
CA PHE A 465 8.67 16.35 7.97
C PHE A 465 8.64 16.44 9.52
N PRO A 466 8.59 17.64 10.13
CA PRO A 466 8.30 18.95 9.52
C PRO A 466 9.54 19.81 9.21
N GLY A 467 10.72 19.20 9.06
CA GLY A 467 11.93 19.93 8.65
C GLY A 467 11.80 20.50 7.23
N TYR A 468 12.42 21.66 6.98
CA TYR A 468 12.46 22.28 5.65
C TYR A 468 13.90 22.63 5.29
N THR A 469 14.28 22.40 4.05
CA THR A 469 15.57 22.83 3.50
C THR A 469 15.38 23.82 2.35
N ILE A 470 14.58 23.47 1.35
CA ILE A 470 14.47 24.22 0.09
C ILE A 470 13.11 24.90 -0.12
N THR A 471 12.09 24.53 0.66
CA THR A 471 10.75 25.10 0.52
C THR A 471 10.76 26.62 0.77
N PRO A 472 10.13 27.45 -0.07
CA PRO A 472 10.01 28.89 0.15
C PRO A 472 9.14 29.24 1.37
N GLU A 473 9.43 30.37 2.03
CA GLU A 473 8.77 30.77 3.28
C GLU A 473 7.23 30.85 3.22
N PRO A 474 6.60 31.43 2.17
CA PRO A 474 5.14 31.42 2.05
C PRO A 474 4.55 30.01 2.02
N MET A 475 5.24 29.07 1.36
CA MET A 475 4.83 27.68 1.28
C MET A 475 5.03 26.95 2.62
N ARG A 476 6.09 27.26 3.38
CA ARG A 476 6.27 26.72 4.75
C ARG A 476 5.11 27.11 5.65
N LYS A 477 4.71 28.40 5.63
CA LYS A 477 3.56 28.89 6.41
C LYS A 477 2.27 28.20 6.03
N LEU A 478 2.02 28.02 4.73
CA LEU A 478 0.83 27.33 4.24
C LEU A 478 0.81 25.86 4.68
N ILE A 479 1.92 25.14 4.50
CA ILE A 479 2.07 23.74 4.91
C ILE A 479 1.88 23.59 6.43
N ASP A 480 2.49 24.47 7.23
CA ASP A 480 2.34 24.45 8.68
C ASP A 480 0.90 24.74 9.13
N ALA A 481 0.17 25.62 8.41
CA ALA A 481 -1.24 25.89 8.65
C ALA A 481 -2.14 24.71 8.28
N CYS A 482 -1.87 24.06 7.14
CA CYS A 482 -2.58 22.85 6.71
C CYS A 482 -2.39 21.69 7.70
N THR A 483 -1.18 21.57 8.27
CA THR A 483 -0.80 20.46 9.14
C THR A 483 -0.92 20.77 10.64
N ARG A 484 -1.76 21.74 11.02
CA ARG A 484 -2.08 21.99 12.44
C ARG A 484 -2.67 20.74 13.09
N GLY A 485 -2.24 20.49 14.32
CA GLY A 485 -2.58 19.26 15.06
C GLY A 485 -1.60 18.10 14.87
N ARG A 486 -0.58 18.24 14.00
CA ARG A 486 0.45 17.20 13.82
C ARG A 486 1.07 16.78 15.16
N GLN A 487 1.23 15.47 15.33
CA GLN A 487 1.91 14.85 16.47
C GLN A 487 3.18 14.16 16.00
N ALA A 488 4.14 13.98 16.91
CA ALA A 488 5.33 13.18 16.62
C ALA A 488 4.98 11.70 16.67
N GLY A 489 5.04 11.02 15.52
CA GLY A 489 4.78 9.59 15.44
C GLY A 489 5.86 8.73 16.08
N LEU A 490 5.58 7.43 16.21
CA LEU A 490 6.49 6.40 16.73
C LEU A 490 7.86 6.41 16.05
N SER A 491 7.91 6.78 14.77
CA SER A 491 9.15 6.87 14.00
C SER A 491 10.21 7.71 14.69
N ARG A 492 9.83 8.73 15.49
CA ARG A 492 10.75 9.55 16.30
C ARG A 492 11.53 8.74 17.35
N LEU A 493 11.01 7.62 17.79
CA LEU A 493 11.59 6.77 18.84
C LEU A 493 12.18 5.49 18.26
N ILE A 494 11.52 4.90 17.26
CA ILE A 494 11.88 3.60 16.68
C ILE A 494 11.99 3.75 15.16
N VAL A 495 13.09 3.27 14.59
CA VAL A 495 13.34 3.32 13.14
C VAL A 495 13.75 1.95 12.62
N ARG A 496 13.46 1.71 11.33
CA ARG A 496 13.97 0.55 10.62
C ARG A 496 15.42 0.79 10.21
N ARG A 497 16.31 -0.11 10.61
CA ARG A 497 17.67 -0.23 10.10
C ARG A 497 17.82 -1.59 9.42
N GLN A 498 17.74 -1.58 8.08
CA GLN A 498 17.72 -2.79 7.25
C GLN A 498 16.63 -3.77 7.73
N LYS A 499 17.04 -4.92 8.28
CA LYS A 499 16.19 -6.00 8.77
C LYS A 499 15.80 -5.92 10.24
N LYS A 500 16.16 -4.83 10.93
CA LYS A 500 15.90 -4.67 12.36
C LYS A 500 15.16 -3.38 12.65
N LEU A 501 14.31 -3.42 13.67
CA LEU A 501 13.81 -2.26 14.38
C LEU A 501 14.79 -1.91 15.49
N VAL A 502 15.18 -0.63 15.53
CA VAL A 502 16.14 -0.08 16.49
C VAL A 502 15.65 1.24 17.07
N MET A 503 16.14 1.57 18.27
CA MET A 503 15.91 2.89 18.87
C MET A 503 16.57 3.98 18.02
N ARG A 504 15.85 5.06 17.67
CA ARG A 504 16.35 6.15 16.82
C ARG A 504 17.63 6.77 17.37
N ALA A 505 17.72 6.96 18.69
CA ALA A 505 18.92 7.50 19.34
C ALA A 505 20.18 6.63 19.19
N LEU A 506 20.01 5.33 18.87
CA LEU A 506 21.09 4.36 18.72
C LEU A 506 21.31 3.95 17.26
N GLU A 507 20.64 4.61 16.29
CA GLU A 507 20.70 4.25 14.88
C GLU A 507 22.15 4.15 14.34
N THR A 508 22.99 5.13 14.71
CA THR A 508 24.37 5.26 14.22
C THR A 508 25.42 4.63 15.13
N ALA A 509 25.12 4.43 16.42
CA ALA A 509 26.15 4.21 17.44
C ALA A 509 25.91 3.03 18.40
N GLY A 510 24.83 2.26 18.27
CA GLY A 510 24.56 1.18 19.23
C GLY A 510 23.64 0.07 18.75
N THR A 511 23.41 -0.89 19.67
CA THR A 511 22.43 -1.97 19.56
C THR A 511 21.35 -1.77 20.61
N SER A 512 20.10 -1.66 20.19
CA SER A 512 18.94 -1.73 21.10
C SER A 512 18.49 -3.17 21.26
N THR A 513 18.09 -3.58 22.46
CA THR A 513 17.52 -4.91 22.68
C THR A 513 16.08 -4.98 22.14
N PRO A 514 15.58 -6.17 21.77
CA PRO A 514 14.16 -6.34 21.41
C PRO A 514 13.20 -5.85 22.50
N GLU A 515 13.51 -6.15 23.77
CA GLU A 515 12.73 -5.69 24.92
C GLU A 515 12.65 -4.16 25.00
N GLN A 516 13.77 -3.46 24.79
CA GLN A 516 13.77 -1.98 24.79
C GLN A 516 12.88 -1.40 23.68
N VAL A 517 12.92 -2.00 22.49
CA VAL A 517 12.10 -1.58 21.34
C VAL A 517 10.61 -1.80 21.64
N GLN A 518 10.24 -3.01 22.08
CA GLN A 518 8.84 -3.33 22.36
C GLN A 518 8.29 -2.51 23.54
N ARG A 519 9.06 -2.35 24.63
CA ARG A 519 8.62 -1.54 25.77
C ARG A 519 8.41 -0.08 25.39
N THR A 520 9.32 0.49 24.60
CA THR A 520 9.17 1.87 24.11
C THR A 520 7.92 2.02 23.24
N ALA A 521 7.66 1.05 22.35
CA ALA A 521 6.45 1.07 21.53
C ALA A 521 5.18 0.93 22.36
N SER A 522 5.18 0.00 23.32
CA SER A 522 4.04 -0.22 24.22
C SER A 522 3.70 1.05 25.02
N ASP A 523 4.70 1.68 25.64
CA ASP A 523 4.53 2.92 26.40
C ASP A 523 4.02 4.07 25.51
N TRP A 524 4.55 4.19 24.28
CA TRP A 524 4.12 5.21 23.32
C TRP A 524 2.68 4.97 22.84
N TRP A 525 2.34 3.74 22.45
CA TRP A 525 1.01 3.39 21.98
C TRP A 525 -0.03 3.52 23.08
N ALA A 526 0.28 3.15 24.33
CA ALA A 526 -0.64 3.33 25.44
C ALA A 526 -1.01 4.81 25.64
N ALA A 527 -0.02 5.71 25.55
CA ALA A 527 -0.24 7.16 25.62
C ALA A 527 -1.03 7.69 24.41
N GLU A 528 -0.69 7.25 23.19
CA GLU A 528 -1.34 7.68 21.95
C GLU A 528 -2.81 7.23 21.88
N ILE A 529 -3.10 6.01 22.32
CA ILE A 529 -4.46 5.46 22.38
C ILE A 529 -5.28 6.20 23.45
N ASP A 530 -4.72 6.48 24.63
CA ASP A 530 -5.43 7.24 25.66
C ASP A 530 -5.77 8.65 25.18
N ALA A 531 -4.82 9.33 24.52
CA ALA A 531 -5.06 10.63 23.90
C ALA A 531 -6.15 10.56 22.81
N SER A 532 -6.12 9.53 21.97
CA SER A 532 -7.11 9.30 20.91
C SER A 532 -8.51 9.06 21.48
N VAL A 533 -8.63 8.20 22.50
CA VAL A 533 -9.90 7.90 23.18
C VAL A 533 -10.44 9.14 23.88
N LYS A 534 -9.58 9.93 24.51
CA LYS A 534 -9.96 11.20 25.14
C LYS A 534 -10.52 12.18 24.10
N TRP A 535 -9.81 12.37 22.99
CA TRP A 535 -10.27 13.22 21.90
C TRP A 535 -11.61 12.77 21.33
N LEU A 536 -11.81 11.46 21.12
CA LEU A 536 -13.07 10.90 20.64
C LEU A 536 -14.24 11.15 21.61
N ARG A 537 -13.99 11.06 22.91
CA ARG A 537 -15.00 11.36 23.94
C ARG A 537 -15.35 12.85 23.99
N GLU A 538 -14.36 13.72 23.88
CA GLU A 538 -14.56 15.17 23.81
C GLU A 538 -15.35 15.56 22.56
N ARG A 539 -15.01 14.96 21.41
CA ARG A 539 -15.76 15.08 20.16
C ARG A 539 -17.22 14.65 20.32
N GLU A 540 -17.45 13.45 20.83
CA GLU A 540 -18.81 12.92 21.03
C GLU A 540 -19.64 13.83 21.96
N ALA A 541 -19.06 14.27 23.08
CA ALA A 541 -19.73 15.17 24.02
C ALA A 541 -20.02 16.55 23.39
N GLY A 542 -19.05 17.12 22.67
CA GLY A 542 -19.20 18.39 21.99
C GLY A 542 -20.26 18.35 20.89
N ILE A 543 -20.34 17.26 20.12
CA ILE A 543 -21.37 17.06 19.09
C ILE A 543 -22.76 17.02 19.75
N LYS A 544 -22.92 16.24 20.82
CA LYS A 544 -24.20 16.17 21.56
C LYS A 544 -24.61 17.51 22.16
N ALA A 545 -23.64 18.31 22.60
CA ALA A 545 -23.88 19.65 23.15
C ALA A 545 -24.04 20.75 22.08
N GLY A 546 -23.75 20.46 20.81
CA GLY A 546 -23.74 21.46 19.73
C GLY A 546 -22.59 22.47 19.82
N THR A 547 -21.52 22.14 20.56
CA THR A 547 -20.37 23.02 20.81
C THR A 547 -19.09 22.54 20.13
N TRP A 548 -19.15 21.44 19.37
CA TRP A 548 -17.98 20.89 18.69
C TRP A 548 -17.54 21.79 17.53
N ASN A 549 -16.27 22.16 17.54
CA ASN A 549 -15.64 22.77 16.38
C ASN A 549 -15.19 21.65 15.42
N GLU A 550 -15.94 21.43 14.35
CA GLU A 550 -15.63 20.43 13.32
C GLU A 550 -14.28 20.68 12.64
N ASN A 551 -13.78 21.92 12.64
CA ASN A 551 -12.41 22.23 12.26
C ASN A 551 -11.55 22.43 13.52
N TYR A 552 -11.42 21.36 14.31
CA TYR A 552 -10.85 21.38 15.67
C TYR A 552 -9.46 22.06 15.73
N TYR A 553 -8.61 21.84 14.73
CA TYR A 553 -7.26 22.42 14.66
C TYR A 553 -7.18 23.75 13.90
N ASN A 554 -8.31 24.31 13.48
CA ASN A 554 -8.42 25.57 12.72
C ASN A 554 -7.52 25.56 11.48
N ARG A 555 -7.58 24.50 10.68
CA ARG A 555 -6.89 24.40 9.39
C ARG A 555 -7.57 25.31 8.36
N PRO A 556 -6.87 25.80 7.33
CA PRO A 556 -7.52 26.47 6.21
C PRO A 556 -8.50 25.52 5.51
N SER A 557 -9.49 26.04 4.79
CA SER A 557 -10.31 25.24 3.86
C SER A 557 -9.53 24.88 2.60
N LEU A 558 -9.97 23.88 1.83
CA LEU A 558 -9.36 23.54 0.55
C LEU A 558 -9.30 24.75 -0.39
N ARG A 559 -10.34 25.59 -0.35
CA ARG A 559 -10.41 26.82 -1.15
C ARG A 559 -9.33 27.82 -0.74
N GLN A 560 -9.15 28.04 0.56
CA GLN A 560 -8.10 28.93 1.06
C GLN A 560 -6.70 28.41 0.70
N VAL A 561 -6.48 27.09 0.69
CA VAL A 561 -5.21 26.51 0.25
C VAL A 561 -4.99 26.75 -1.24
N HIS A 562 -6.00 26.50 -2.08
CA HIS A 562 -5.94 26.77 -3.51
C HIS A 562 -5.64 28.24 -3.81
N ASP A 563 -6.35 29.16 -3.16
CA ASP A 563 -6.19 30.60 -3.36
C ASP A 563 -4.78 31.08 -2.93
N ALA A 564 -4.23 30.53 -1.84
CA ALA A 564 -2.87 30.83 -1.40
C ALA A 564 -1.80 30.31 -2.37
N LEU A 565 -2.01 29.15 -2.99
CA LEU A 565 -1.12 28.62 -4.04
C LEU A 565 -1.19 29.48 -5.31
N GLU A 566 -2.37 29.99 -5.66
CA GLU A 566 -2.58 30.89 -6.80
C GLU A 566 -1.90 32.24 -6.58
N GLU A 567 -2.06 32.81 -5.37
CA GLU A 567 -1.35 34.02 -4.95
C GLU A 567 0.17 33.81 -5.05
N PHE A 568 0.69 32.68 -4.57
CA PHE A 568 2.11 32.37 -4.68
C PHE A 568 2.59 32.29 -6.14
N ARG A 569 1.81 31.66 -7.03
CA ARG A 569 2.10 31.60 -8.48
C ARG A 569 2.18 32.98 -9.11
N THR A 570 1.21 33.85 -8.81
CA THR A 570 1.13 35.19 -9.40
C THR A 570 2.25 36.11 -8.89
N GLN A 571 2.56 36.05 -7.59
CA GLN A 571 3.66 36.82 -7.01
C GLN A 571 5.02 36.43 -7.60
N GLY A 572 5.33 35.13 -7.68
CA GLY A 572 6.62 34.70 -8.21
C GLY A 572 6.80 35.01 -9.71
N ALA A 573 5.71 35.09 -10.48
CA ALA A 573 5.73 35.51 -11.88
C ALA A 573 6.06 37.01 -12.02
N GLY A 574 5.65 37.82 -11.04
CA GLY A 574 5.98 39.25 -10.97
C GLY A 574 7.40 39.55 -10.48
N THR A 575 8.01 38.66 -9.69
CA THR A 575 9.35 38.84 -9.10
C THR A 575 10.48 38.09 -9.81
N GLY A 576 10.18 37.33 -10.87
CA GLY A 576 11.17 36.48 -11.55
C GLY A 576 11.71 35.32 -10.70
N LEU A 577 10.93 34.87 -9.71
CA LEU A 577 11.27 33.72 -8.86
C LEU A 577 10.98 32.37 -9.54
N PHE A 578 10.25 32.39 -10.67
CA PHE A 578 9.84 31.21 -11.45
C PHE A 578 10.55 31.13 -12.79
#